data_AF-A0A770U101-F1
#
_entry.id   AF-A0A770U101-F1
#
_cell.length_a   1.000
_cell.length_b   1.000
_cell.length_c   1.000
_cell.angle_alpha   90.00
_cell.angle_beta   90.00
_cell.angle_gamma   90.00
#
_symmetry.space_group_name_H-M   'P 1'
#
loop_
_entity.id
_entity.type
_entity.pdbx_description
1 polymer ?
#
loop_
_entity_poly.entity_id
_entity_poly.type
_entity_poly.pdbx_seq_one_letter_code
_entity_poly.pdbx_strand_id
1 'polypeptide(L)' 'WLITTARHAFDRNSGYTTELEVARGPVTRGKKQKTQKLTVYHPDGSTSTVIKEKKK' A
#
# COMPACT_ATOMS: atom_id res chain seq x y z
N TRP A 1 5.85 -5.10 -5.02
CA TRP A 1 6.80 -5.96 -5.75
C TRP A 1 7.64 -6.71 -4.72
N LEU A 2 7.93 -7.99 -4.94
CA LEU A 2 8.63 -8.89 -4.02
C LEU A 2 9.83 -9.47 -4.76
N ILE A 3 11.03 -9.39 -4.18
CA ILE A 3 12.24 -10.02 -4.73
C ILE A 3 12.16 -11.51 -4.42
N THR A 4 12.18 -12.35 -5.46
CA THR A 4 12.10 -13.81 -5.31
C THR A 4 13.48 -14.45 -5.29
N THR A 5 14.38 -13.95 -6.12
CA THR A 5 15.77 -14.40 -6.17
C THR A 5 16.71 -13.21 -6.36
N ALA A 6 17.90 -13.33 -5.78
CA ALA A 6 19.00 -12.42 -6.00
C ALA A 6 20.24 -13.25 -6.30
N ARG A 7 20.80 -13.09 -7.50
CA ARG A 7 22.05 -13.74 -7.90
C ARG A 7 23.15 -12.69 -8.01
N HIS A 8 24.24 -12.93 -7.31
CA HIS A 8 25.43 -12.10 -7.39
C HIS A 8 26.45 -12.75 -8.30
N ALA A 9 27.05 -11.96 -9.18
CA ALA A 9 28.17 -12.38 -10.01
C ALA A 9 29.29 -11.35 -9.91
N PHE A 10 30.52 -11.83 -9.89
CA PHE A 10 31.71 -10.99 -9.95
C PHE A 10 32.57 -11.48 -11.09
N ASP A 11 32.67 -10.70 -12.15
CA ASP A 11 33.56 -11.00 -13.28
C ASP A 11 34.52 -9.82 -13.53
N ARG A 12 35.64 -10.14 -14.18
CA ARG A 12 36.76 -9.19 -14.38
C ARG A 12 36.49 -8.13 -15.46
N ASN A 13 35.54 -8.39 -16.34
CA ASN A 13 35.16 -7.58 -17.49
C ASN A 13 33.91 -6.71 -17.22
N SER A 14 32.97 -7.18 -16.41
CA SER A 14 31.72 -6.50 -16.05
C SER A 14 31.63 -6.05 -14.58
N GLY A 15 32.58 -6.48 -13.73
CA GLY A 15 32.63 -6.11 -12.32
C GLY A 15 31.65 -6.90 -11.46
N TYR A 16 31.18 -6.28 -10.37
CA TYR A 16 30.19 -6.88 -9.48
C TYR A 16 28.77 -6.55 -9.94
N THR A 17 28.00 -7.58 -10.28
CA THR A 17 26.63 -7.46 -10.76
C THR A 17 25.68 -8.23 -9.86
N THR A 18 24.44 -7.73 -9.76
CA THR A 18 23.36 -8.40 -9.04
C THR A 18 22.14 -8.48 -9.94
N GLU A 19 21.73 -9.71 -10.24
CA GLU A 19 20.53 -10.02 -10.99
C GLU A 19 19.38 -10.23 -10.00
N LEU A 20 18.30 -9.47 -10.15
CA LEU A 20 17.12 -9.54 -9.29
C LEU A 20 15.93 -10.06 -10.08
N GLU A 21 15.35 -11.16 -9.62
CA GLU A 21 14.04 -11.61 -10.10
C GLU A 21 12.95 -11.01 -9.21
N VAL A 22 11.99 -10.31 -9.83
CA VAL A 22 10.97 -9.55 -9.12
C VAL A 22 9.58 -10.03 -9.53
N ALA A 23 8.84 -10.55 -8.56
CA ALA A 23 7.44 -10.93 -8.74
C ALA A 23 6.49 -9.85 -8.19
N ARG A 24 5.23 -9.92 -8.59
CA ARG A 24 4.17 -9.21 -7.87
C ARG A 24 3.97 -9.89 -6.52
N GLY A 25 4.35 -9.20 -5.45
CA GLY A 25 4.05 -9.64 -4.09
C GLY A 25 2.54 -9.77 -3.86
N PRO A 26 2.12 -10.39 -2.74
CA PRO A 26 0.71 -10.59 -2.44
C PRO A 26 -0.07 -9.28 -2.58
N VAL A 27 -1.08 -9.28 -3.45
CA VAL A 27 -2.05 -8.18 -3.50
C VAL A 27 -2.87 -8.31 -2.24
N THR A 28 -2.44 -7.62 -1.18
CA THR A 28 -3.30 -7.47 -0.02
C THR A 28 -4.51 -6.67 -0.52
N ARG A 29 -5.69 -7.29 -0.55
CA ARG A 29 -6.94 -6.53 -0.48
C ARG A 29 -6.82 -5.81 0.84
N GLY A 30 -6.41 -4.54 0.80
CA GLY A 30 -6.14 -3.73 1.99
C GLY A 30 -7.23 -3.99 3.01
N LYS A 31 -6.81 -4.17 4.29
CA LYS A 31 -7.70 -4.39 5.45
C LYS A 31 -9.09 -3.81 5.19
N LYS A 32 -10.16 -4.61 5.39
CA LYS A 32 -11.56 -4.17 5.27
C LYS A 32 -11.64 -2.68 5.57
N GLN A 33 -11.96 -1.87 4.56
CA GLN A 33 -12.13 -0.44 4.73
C GLN A 33 -13.20 -0.25 5.79
N LYS A 34 -12.79 0.06 7.03
CA LYS A 34 -13.71 0.43 8.10
C LYS A 34 -14.44 1.67 7.61
N THR A 35 -15.77 1.63 7.62
CA THR A 35 -16.62 2.79 7.40
C THR A 35 -16.13 3.92 8.30
N GLN A 36 -15.57 4.97 7.70
CA GLN A 36 -15.09 6.13 8.45
C GLN A 36 -16.30 7.02 8.73
N LYS A 37 -16.76 7.00 9.99
CA LYS A 37 -17.77 7.94 10.49
C LYS A 37 -17.03 9.16 11.04
N LEU A 38 -17.22 10.32 10.41
CA LEU A 38 -16.73 11.59 10.93
C LEU A 38 -17.89 12.30 11.61
N THR A 39 -17.77 12.56 12.91
CA THR A 39 -18.70 13.40 13.67
C THR A 39 -18.07 14.78 13.81
N VAL A 40 -18.71 15.81 13.27
CA VAL A 40 -18.29 17.21 13.37
C VAL A 40 -19.21 17.92 14.34
N TYR A 41 -18.63 18.57 15.35
CA TYR A 41 -19.36 19.41 16.30
C TYR A 41 -19.17 20.87 15.92
N HIS A 42 -20.28 21.59 15.81
CA HIS A 42 -20.28 23.00 15.46
C HIS A 42 -20.50 23.85 16.72
N PRO A 43 -19.97 25.08 16.76
CA PRO A 43 -20.08 25.96 17.92
C PRO A 43 -21.50 26.50 18.15
N ASP A 44 -22.40 26.34 17.18
CA ASP A 44 -23.83 26.63 17.29
C ASP A 44 -24.62 25.52 18.01
N GLY A 45 -23.92 24.49 18.50
CA GLY A 45 -24.51 23.34 19.17
C GLY A 45 -25.02 22.25 18.22
N SER A 46 -24.95 22.48 16.90
CA SER A 46 -25.35 21.47 15.93
C SER A 46 -24.25 20.40 15.75
N THR A 47 -24.67 19.17 15.45
CA THR A 47 -23.76 18.05 15.19
C THR A 47 -24.04 17.47 13.81
N SER A 48 -23.01 17.34 12.98
CA SER A 48 -23.11 16.75 11.64
C SER A 48 -22.36 15.42 11.58
N THR A 49 -23.06 14.35 11.21
CA THR A 49 -22.43 13.04 10.97
C THR A 49 -22.27 12.80 9.48
N VAL A 50 -21.03 12.73 9.00
CA VAL A 50 -20.72 12.38 7.61
C VAL A 50 -20.32 10.90 7.56
N ILE A 51 -21.19 10.08 6.98
CA ILE A 51 -20.88 8.69 6.62
C ILE A 51 -20.49 8.71 5.15
N LYS A 52 -19.21 8.58 4.84
CA LYS A 52 -18.76 8.36 3.46
C LYS A 52 -19.08 6.92 3.06
N GLU A 53 -20.31 6.67 2.61
CA GLU A 53 -20.59 5.49 1.79
C GLU A 53 -20.08 5.74 0.37
N LYS A 54 -19.27 4.82 -0.14
CA LYS A 54 -18.71 4.94 -1.49
C LYS A 54 -19.80 4.50 -2.49
N LYS A 55 -20.18 5.41 -3.41
CA LYS A 55 -20.98 5.09 -4.60
C LYS A 55 -20.33 3.93 -5.36
N LYS A 56 -21.18 2.98 -5.76
CA LYS A 56 -20.85 1.73 -6.43
C LYS A 56 -20.18 1.95 -7.78
#